data_AF-A0A1E1KYD3-F1
#
_entry.id   AF-A0A1E1KYD3-F1
#
_cell.length_a   1.000
_cell.length_b   1.000
_cell.length_c   1.000
_cell.angle_alpha   90.00
_cell.angle_beta   90.00
_cell.angle_gamma   90.00
#
_symmetry.space_group_name_H-M   'P 1'
#
loop_
_entity.id
_entity.type
_entity.pdbx_description
1 polymer ?
#
loop_
_entity_poly.entity_id
_entity_poly.type
_entity_poly.pdbx_seq_one_letter_code
_entity_poly.pdbx_strand_id
1 'polypeptide(L)'
;MPGWSAVGGQAQSAYTFGDVDLSDTPLGHTSPSGSSTGSAVAVSAGFSPVALGTDTGGSLMTPSTRAAFDIRYCWSYGPSPTDLAVMLDVLVGPELIGSKDSYSGALTKTFRNLRIGVLRPEEWFFGPELQKPVSSATNQIVGAIADTNAAYAKLKHLAKSFKKVTLATPDAFIVNQTDSFYAIQTARYKATLEEYLQTLETSKVRTLDQLISFNPDHASHEMPAGYDNQDQLIAAAESDVRITV
;
A
#
# COMPACT_ATOMS: atom_id res chain seq x y z
N MET A 1 -10.25 -10.82 3.32
CA MET A 1 -9.90 -9.50 3.91
C MET A 1 -8.39 -9.27 3.82
N PRO A 2 -7.91 -8.01 3.68
CA PRO A 2 -6.47 -7.71 3.69
C PRO A 2 -5.78 -8.10 5.00
N GLY A 3 -4.51 -8.51 4.91
CA GLY A 3 -3.69 -8.88 6.06
C GLY A 3 -3.73 -10.35 6.45
N TRP A 4 -4.42 -11.20 5.69
CA TRP A 4 -4.39 -12.66 5.88
C TRP A 4 -3.37 -13.35 4.98
N SER A 5 -2.78 -14.43 5.49
CA SER A 5 -2.05 -15.44 4.71
C SER A 5 -2.22 -16.82 5.35
N ALA A 6 -2.11 -17.90 4.58
CA ALA A 6 -2.19 -19.26 5.11
C ALA A 6 -1.11 -19.56 6.17
N VAL A 7 0.08 -18.95 6.03
CA VAL A 7 1.21 -19.13 6.95
C VAL A 7 1.06 -18.29 8.23
N GLY A 8 0.65 -17.03 8.09
CA GLY A 8 0.64 -16.05 9.19
C GLY A 8 -0.73 -15.84 9.85
N GLY A 9 -1.80 -16.39 9.29
CA GLY A 9 -3.17 -16.08 9.69
C GLY A 9 -3.57 -14.64 9.39
N GLN A 10 -4.65 -14.17 10.01
CA GLN A 10 -5.13 -12.80 9.88
C GLN A 10 -4.37 -11.87 10.83
N ALA A 11 -3.61 -10.93 10.26
CA ALA A 11 -3.00 -9.85 11.04
C ALA A 11 -4.08 -8.96 11.68
N GLN A 12 -3.76 -8.40 12.84
CA GLN A 12 -4.61 -7.48 13.59
C GLN A 12 -3.96 -6.10 13.65
N SER A 13 -4.78 -5.05 13.61
CA SER A 13 -4.28 -3.68 13.83
C SER A 13 -3.82 -3.51 15.29
N ALA A 14 -2.74 -2.76 15.51
CA ALA A 14 -2.30 -2.38 16.85
C ALA A 14 -3.25 -1.38 17.54
N TYR A 15 -4.15 -0.75 16.78
CA TYR A 15 -5.01 0.35 17.24
C TYR A 15 -6.51 0.02 17.27
N THR A 16 -6.90 -1.15 16.78
CA THR A 16 -8.29 -1.59 16.78
C THR A 16 -8.45 -2.78 17.72
N PHE A 17 -9.48 -2.74 18.57
CA PHE A 17 -9.79 -3.83 19.48
C PHE A 17 -10.75 -4.83 18.82
N GLY A 18 -10.55 -6.11 19.14
CA GLY A 18 -11.36 -7.21 18.60
C GLY A 18 -10.83 -7.75 17.27
N ASP A 19 -11.52 -8.74 16.74
CA ASP A 19 -11.15 -9.40 15.49
C ASP A 19 -11.51 -8.55 14.26
N VAL A 20 -10.86 -8.86 13.12
CA VAL A 20 -11.23 -8.28 11.83
C VAL A 20 -12.62 -8.75 11.45
N ASP A 21 -13.49 -7.80 11.13
CA ASP A 21 -14.84 -8.07 10.64
C ASP A 21 -14.76 -8.47 9.16
N LEU A 22 -14.92 -9.77 8.89
CA LEU A 22 -14.87 -10.32 7.54
C LEU A 22 -16.12 -10.00 6.71
N SER A 23 -17.19 -9.48 7.33
CA SER A 23 -18.41 -9.06 6.66
C SER A 23 -18.38 -7.59 6.19
N ASP A 24 -17.37 -6.84 6.60
CA ASP A 24 -17.16 -5.46 6.17
C ASP A 24 -16.50 -5.40 4.78
N THR A 25 -16.38 -4.18 4.25
CA THR A 25 -15.62 -3.87 3.03
C THR A 25 -14.12 -4.11 3.21
N PRO A 26 -13.36 -4.29 2.11
CA PRO A 26 -11.92 -4.61 2.19
C PRO A 26 -11.09 -3.65 3.07
N LEU A 27 -11.43 -2.36 3.07
CA LEU A 27 -10.81 -1.32 3.92
C LEU A 27 -11.75 -0.89 5.06
N GLY A 28 -12.54 -1.84 5.57
CA GLY A 28 -13.40 -1.68 6.74
C GLY A 28 -12.66 -1.15 7.98
N HIS A 29 -13.40 -0.78 9.01
CA HIS A 29 -12.82 -0.08 10.16
C HIS A 29 -11.93 -0.95 11.04
N THR A 30 -12.08 -2.27 10.98
CA THR A 30 -11.23 -3.26 11.65
C THR A 30 -10.09 -3.78 10.77
N SER A 31 -10.08 -3.44 9.47
CA SER A 31 -9.07 -3.89 8.52
C SER A 31 -7.70 -3.26 8.83
N PRO A 32 -6.63 -4.06 8.97
CA PRO A 32 -5.25 -3.56 9.05
C PRO A 32 -4.70 -3.16 7.66
N SER A 33 -5.51 -3.31 6.61
CA SER A 33 -5.14 -3.13 5.20
C SER A 33 -3.96 -4.00 4.76
N GLY A 34 -3.32 -3.72 3.64
CA GLY A 34 -2.23 -4.53 3.10
C GLY A 34 -1.81 -4.19 1.67
N SER A 35 -0.87 -4.93 1.09
CA SER A 35 -0.33 -6.23 1.54
C SER A 35 0.84 -6.16 2.55
N SER A 36 1.51 -5.01 2.73
CA SER A 36 2.62 -4.89 3.68
C SER A 36 2.13 -4.72 5.14
N THR A 37 1.12 -5.51 5.51
CA THR A 37 0.38 -5.43 6.77
C THR A 37 1.26 -5.74 7.97
N GLY A 38 1.99 -6.86 7.92
CA GLY A 38 2.84 -7.31 9.02
C GLY A 38 3.93 -6.29 9.36
N SER A 39 4.52 -5.66 8.34
CA SER A 39 5.54 -4.62 8.51
C SER A 39 4.99 -3.38 9.21
N ALA A 40 3.83 -2.88 8.78
CA ALA A 40 3.18 -1.74 9.41
C ALA A 40 2.77 -2.05 10.86
N VAL A 41 2.16 -3.22 11.10
CA VAL A 41 1.74 -3.63 12.45
C VAL A 41 2.95 -3.85 13.37
N ALA A 42 4.02 -4.48 12.89
CA ALA A 42 5.20 -4.74 13.69
C ALA A 42 5.89 -3.46 14.19
N VAL A 43 5.99 -2.43 13.34
CA VAL A 43 6.58 -1.15 13.76
C VAL A 43 5.65 -0.42 14.74
N SER A 44 4.34 -0.37 14.45
CA SER A 44 3.38 0.35 15.32
C SER A 44 3.17 -0.31 16.68
N ALA A 45 3.25 -1.63 16.74
CA ALA A 45 3.21 -2.39 17.99
C ALA A 45 4.55 -2.37 18.76
N GLY A 46 5.62 -1.77 18.20
CA GLY A 46 6.93 -1.69 18.83
C GLY A 46 7.75 -2.98 18.79
N PHE A 47 7.43 -3.93 17.90
CA PHE A 47 8.21 -5.15 17.70
C PHE A 47 9.51 -4.92 16.91
N SER A 48 9.54 -3.86 16.09
CA SER A 48 10.74 -3.46 15.35
C SER A 48 10.80 -1.94 15.20
N PRO A 49 11.99 -1.31 15.26
CA PRO A 49 12.11 0.14 15.03
C PRO A 49 11.81 0.54 13.58
N VAL A 50 12.08 -0.35 12.61
CA VAL A 50 11.82 -0.15 11.18
C VAL A 50 11.42 -1.48 10.53
N ALA A 51 10.76 -1.43 9.37
CA ALA A 51 10.43 -2.63 8.60
C ALA A 51 10.47 -2.36 7.09
N LEU A 52 10.58 -3.43 6.29
CA LEU A 52 10.52 -3.37 4.84
C LEU A 52 9.14 -3.80 4.34
N GLY A 53 8.71 -3.28 3.19
CA GLY A 53 7.51 -3.76 2.49
C GLY A 53 7.57 -3.53 0.99
N THR A 54 6.52 -3.89 0.27
CA THR A 54 6.39 -3.67 -1.17
C THR A 54 5.09 -2.95 -1.52
N ASP A 55 5.11 -2.21 -2.62
CA ASP A 55 3.96 -1.43 -3.10
C ASP A 55 3.74 -1.69 -4.59
N THR A 56 2.52 -2.08 -4.95
CA THR A 56 2.06 -2.17 -6.34
C THR A 56 1.02 -1.09 -6.62
N GLY A 57 0.07 -0.90 -5.70
CA GLY A 57 -1.06 0.03 -5.82
C GLY A 57 -1.57 0.52 -4.47
N GLY A 58 -0.67 0.92 -3.58
CA GLY A 58 -0.97 1.41 -2.23
C GLY A 58 -0.63 0.46 -1.09
N SER A 59 0.04 -0.66 -1.37
CA SER A 59 0.29 -1.73 -0.40
C SER A 59 1.26 -1.37 0.74
N LEU A 60 1.98 -0.25 0.65
CA LEU A 60 2.69 0.37 1.77
C LEU A 60 1.81 1.40 2.47
N MET A 61 1.12 2.24 1.69
CA MET A 61 0.36 3.39 2.18
C MET A 61 -0.81 3.02 3.05
N THR A 62 -1.65 2.14 2.53
CA THR A 62 -2.91 1.82 3.19
C THR A 62 -2.67 1.15 4.55
N PRO A 63 -1.75 0.18 4.73
CA PRO A 63 -1.43 -0.31 6.07
C PRO A 63 -0.62 0.71 6.90
N SER A 64 0.21 1.57 6.30
CA SER A 64 0.91 2.65 7.05
C SER A 64 -0.07 3.60 7.72
N THR A 65 -1.06 4.11 6.97
CA THR A 65 -2.07 5.02 7.51
C THR A 65 -2.90 4.36 8.60
N ARG A 66 -3.21 3.05 8.47
CA ARG A 66 -3.92 2.28 9.50
C ARG A 66 -3.07 2.04 10.75
N ALA A 67 -1.76 1.99 10.59
CA ALA A 67 -0.77 1.87 11.67
C ALA A 67 -0.25 3.23 12.15
N ALA A 68 -0.93 4.34 11.83
CA ALA A 68 -0.58 5.71 12.24
C ALA A 68 0.82 6.18 11.80
N PHE A 69 1.33 5.68 10.67
CA PHE A 69 2.54 6.18 10.00
C PHE A 69 2.20 7.11 8.83
N ASP A 70 3.02 8.15 8.63
CA ASP A 70 2.75 9.26 7.69
C ASP A 70 3.74 9.33 6.49
N ILE A 71 4.54 8.30 6.20
CA ILE A 71 5.63 8.48 5.20
C ILE A 71 5.79 7.31 4.21
N ARG A 72 5.71 7.66 2.92
CA ARG A 72 6.18 6.87 1.78
C ARG A 72 7.69 7.02 1.61
N TYR A 73 8.41 5.90 1.58
CA TYR A 73 9.50 5.72 0.61
C TYR A 73 9.53 4.28 0.17
N CYS A 74 9.78 4.08 -1.14
CA CYS A 74 9.91 2.79 -1.80
C CYS A 74 10.60 1.79 -0.84
N TRP A 75 9.79 0.88 -0.30
CA TRP A 75 10.19 -0.26 0.52
C TRP A 75 10.34 -0.08 2.04
N SER A 76 10.11 1.08 2.66
CA SER A 76 10.51 1.31 4.07
C SER A 76 9.40 1.82 5.00
N TYR A 77 9.45 1.38 6.27
CA TYR A 77 8.62 1.81 7.40
C TYR A 77 9.49 2.32 8.55
N GLY A 78 9.13 3.45 9.14
CA GLY A 78 9.85 4.03 10.28
C GLY A 78 9.03 5.12 10.98
N PRO A 79 9.27 5.37 12.28
CA PRO A 79 8.49 6.31 13.08
C PRO A 79 8.81 7.78 12.76
N SER A 80 9.92 8.06 12.07
CA SER A 80 10.29 9.41 11.64
C SER A 80 10.88 9.46 10.23
N PRO A 81 10.86 10.64 9.56
CA PRO A 81 11.57 10.83 8.29
C PRO A 81 13.07 10.51 8.38
N THR A 82 13.67 10.65 9.57
CA THR A 82 15.09 10.39 9.80
C THR A 82 15.39 8.90 9.73
N ASP A 83 14.59 8.06 10.40
CA ASP A 83 14.80 6.61 10.43
C ASP A 83 14.70 6.03 9.03
N LEU A 84 13.73 6.52 8.25
CA LEU A 84 13.56 6.17 6.85
C LEU A 84 14.74 6.60 5.99
N ALA A 85 15.24 7.83 6.17
CA ALA A 85 16.37 8.31 5.38
C ALA A 85 17.65 7.51 5.67
N VAL A 86 17.91 7.18 6.94
CA VAL A 86 19.04 6.32 7.32
C VAL A 86 18.89 4.91 6.75
N MET A 87 17.68 4.37 6.76
CA MET A 87 17.40 3.07 6.18
C MET A 87 17.60 3.07 4.65
N LEU A 88 17.18 4.13 3.96
CA LEU A 88 17.41 4.28 2.52
C LEU A 88 18.89 4.46 2.17
N ASP A 89 19.68 5.12 3.03
CA ASP A 89 21.13 5.21 2.85
C ASP A 89 21.82 3.84 2.85
N VAL A 90 21.22 2.84 3.50
CA VAL A 90 21.72 1.46 3.53
C VAL A 90 21.20 0.64 2.35
N LEU A 91 19.93 0.80 2.01
CA LEU A 91 19.25 -0.03 1.00
C LEU A 91 19.55 0.39 -0.43
N VAL A 92 19.73 1.68 -0.65
CA VAL A 92 19.92 2.25 -1.98
C VAL A 92 21.42 2.37 -2.23
N GLY A 93 21.90 1.68 -3.26
CA GLY A 93 23.29 1.78 -3.69
C GLY A 93 23.69 3.24 -3.99
N PRO A 94 24.89 3.70 -3.60
CA PRO A 94 25.33 5.09 -3.80
C PRO A 94 25.19 5.58 -5.25
N GLU A 95 25.26 4.68 -6.23
CA GLU A 95 25.08 4.97 -7.66
C GLU A 95 23.65 5.39 -8.04
N LEU A 96 22.65 5.02 -7.24
CA LEU A 96 21.24 5.38 -7.42
C LEU A 96 20.85 6.63 -6.61
N ILE A 97 21.64 6.96 -5.59
CA ILE A 97 21.52 8.20 -4.83
C ILE A 97 22.14 9.29 -5.72
N GLY A 98 21.32 10.15 -6.32
CA GLY A 98 21.78 11.20 -7.23
C GLY A 98 22.76 12.21 -6.59
N SER A 99 22.70 13.49 -6.98
CA SER A 99 23.70 14.51 -6.59
C SER A 99 23.74 14.92 -5.10
N LYS A 100 23.23 14.11 -4.16
CA LYS A 100 23.01 14.48 -2.75
C LYS A 100 23.81 13.69 -1.73
N ASP A 101 24.68 12.78 -2.17
CA ASP A 101 25.55 11.91 -1.35
C ASP A 101 24.81 10.94 -0.40
N SER A 102 23.68 11.34 0.22
CA SER A 102 22.79 10.49 1.02
C SER A 102 21.36 11.06 1.15
N TYR A 103 20.37 10.22 1.45
CA TYR A 103 19.02 10.60 1.84
C TYR A 103 19.00 11.31 3.20
N SER A 104 19.79 10.85 4.18
CA SER A 104 19.87 11.53 5.48
C SER A 104 20.40 12.96 5.36
N GLY A 105 21.37 13.19 4.46
CA GLY A 105 21.90 14.51 4.13
C GLY A 105 20.88 15.41 3.42
N ALA A 106 19.86 14.84 2.78
CA ALA A 106 18.79 15.59 2.15
C ALA A 106 17.77 16.17 3.16
N LEU A 107 17.79 15.74 4.43
CA LEU A 107 16.90 16.22 5.49
C LEU A 107 17.35 17.60 6.02
N THR A 108 16.97 18.65 5.30
CA THR A 108 17.32 20.03 5.63
C THR A 108 16.56 20.62 6.83
N LYS A 109 15.57 19.87 7.37
CA LYS A 109 14.66 20.33 8.44
C LYS A 109 13.93 21.64 8.12
N THR A 110 13.82 22.00 6.84
CA THR A 110 13.19 23.24 6.40
C THR A 110 12.46 23.08 5.07
N PHE A 111 11.34 23.78 4.93
CA PHE A 111 10.55 23.82 3.69
C PHE A 111 10.92 24.99 2.78
N ARG A 112 11.83 25.89 3.19
CA ARG A 112 12.08 27.18 2.52
C ARG A 112 12.42 27.09 1.03
N ASN A 113 12.97 25.97 0.59
CA ASN A 113 13.36 25.75 -0.81
C ASN A 113 12.36 24.91 -1.60
N LEU A 114 11.30 24.42 -0.97
CA LEU A 114 10.30 23.53 -1.58
C LEU A 114 9.16 24.30 -2.23
N ARG A 115 8.73 23.86 -3.40
CA ARG A 115 7.48 24.30 -4.05
C ARG A 115 6.44 23.21 -3.80
N ILE A 116 5.39 23.52 -3.05
CA ILE A 116 4.41 22.54 -2.59
C ILE A 116 3.08 22.74 -3.33
N GLY A 117 2.64 21.68 -4.01
CA GLY A 117 1.28 21.52 -4.51
C GLY A 117 0.46 20.73 -3.50
N VAL A 118 -0.74 21.19 -3.15
CA VAL A 118 -1.64 20.46 -2.24
C VAL A 118 -2.98 20.13 -2.89
N LEU A 119 -3.57 19.02 -2.48
CA LEU A 119 -4.90 18.58 -2.92
C LEU A 119 -5.97 19.11 -1.97
N ARG A 120 -7.23 19.13 -2.42
CA ARG A 120 -8.40 19.47 -1.59
C ARG A 120 -8.77 18.23 -0.77
N PRO A 121 -8.50 18.18 0.55
CA PRO A 121 -8.70 16.96 1.34
C PRO A 121 -10.15 16.47 1.35
N GLU A 122 -11.10 17.34 1.01
CA GLU A 122 -12.52 17.03 0.91
C GLU A 122 -12.89 16.15 -0.31
N GLU A 123 -11.95 15.93 -1.24
CA GLU A 123 -12.20 15.23 -2.52
C GLU A 123 -11.53 13.86 -2.62
N TRP A 124 -10.64 13.50 -1.68
CA TRP A 124 -9.76 12.33 -1.82
C TRP A 124 -10.05 11.28 -0.73
N PHE A 125 -11.21 10.63 -0.86
CA PHE A 125 -11.64 9.52 0.00
C PHE A 125 -11.85 8.25 -0.81
N PHE A 126 -11.73 7.10 -0.15
CA PHE A 126 -12.20 5.84 -0.71
C PHE A 126 -13.72 5.88 -0.85
N GLY A 127 -14.23 5.28 -1.93
CA GLY A 127 -15.66 5.10 -2.11
C GLY A 127 -16.23 4.04 -1.14
N PRO A 128 -17.56 4.01 -0.98
CA PRO A 128 -18.25 3.11 -0.05
C PRO A 128 -18.04 1.62 -0.36
N GLU A 129 -17.63 1.28 -1.58
CA GLU A 129 -17.25 -0.07 -2.02
C GLU A 129 -15.96 -0.56 -1.35
N LEU A 130 -15.03 0.35 -1.05
CA LEU A 130 -13.77 0.03 -0.36
C LEU A 130 -13.87 0.29 1.13
N GLN A 131 -14.59 1.34 1.54
CA GLN A 131 -14.73 1.72 2.94
C GLN A 131 -16.13 2.28 3.21
N LYS A 132 -16.98 1.46 3.84
CA LYS A 132 -18.32 1.89 4.27
C LYS A 132 -18.23 3.04 5.28
N PRO A 133 -19.01 4.12 5.14
CA PRO A 133 -19.04 5.20 6.13
C PRO A 133 -19.64 4.73 7.47
N VAL A 134 -18.95 5.00 8.57
CA VAL A 134 -19.46 4.85 9.93
C VAL A 134 -19.41 6.21 10.62
N SER A 135 -20.51 6.65 11.23
CA SER A 135 -20.66 8.02 11.74
C SER A 135 -19.52 8.48 12.65
N SER A 136 -19.04 7.62 13.56
CA SER A 136 -17.91 7.94 14.44
C SER A 136 -16.61 8.17 13.66
N ALA A 137 -16.30 7.29 12.71
CA ALA A 137 -15.15 7.42 11.83
C ALA A 137 -15.27 8.61 10.87
N THR A 138 -16.46 8.86 10.32
CA THR A 138 -16.74 10.02 9.47
C THR A 138 -16.49 11.33 10.23
N ASN A 139 -16.93 11.43 11.49
CA ASN A 139 -16.65 12.60 12.31
C ASN A 139 -15.15 12.79 12.56
N GLN A 140 -14.40 11.71 12.77
CA GLN A 140 -12.94 11.76 12.89
C GLN A 140 -12.28 12.20 11.58
N ILE A 141 -12.74 11.71 10.44
CA ILE A 141 -12.27 12.12 9.11
C ILE A 141 -12.52 13.61 8.89
N VAL A 142 -13.70 14.13 9.26
CA VAL A 142 -13.99 15.57 9.20
C VAL A 142 -13.03 16.37 10.09
N GLY A 143 -12.71 15.87 11.29
CA GLY A 143 -11.64 16.43 12.12
C GLY A 143 -10.29 16.43 11.41
N ALA A 144 -9.92 15.32 10.76
CA ALA A 144 -8.67 15.20 10.01
C ALA A 144 -8.59 16.16 8.80
N ILE A 145 -9.72 16.50 8.17
CA ILE A 145 -9.79 17.56 7.14
C ILE A 145 -9.39 18.91 7.75
N ALA A 146 -9.89 19.24 8.95
CA ALA A 146 -9.52 20.48 9.64
C ALA A 146 -8.03 20.50 10.00
N ASP A 147 -7.50 19.37 10.50
CA ASP A 147 -6.07 19.23 10.83
C ASP A 147 -5.18 19.35 9.58
N THR A 148 -5.59 18.74 8.46
CA THR A 148 -4.90 18.85 7.17
C THR A 148 -4.88 20.29 6.68
N ASN A 149 -6.02 20.99 6.75
CA ASN A 149 -6.12 22.40 6.37
C ASN A 149 -5.27 23.29 7.30
N ALA A 150 -5.17 22.97 8.59
CA ALA A 150 -4.27 23.67 9.52
C ALA A 150 -2.78 23.43 9.17
N ALA A 151 -2.41 22.21 8.78
CA ALA A 151 -1.06 21.89 8.30
C ALA A 151 -0.74 22.67 7.00
N TYR A 152 -1.68 22.75 6.07
CA TYR A 152 -1.56 23.55 4.85
C TYR A 152 -1.35 25.04 5.13
N ALA A 153 -2.06 25.59 6.12
CA ALA A 153 -1.88 26.98 6.53
C ALA A 153 -0.44 27.24 7.03
N LYS A 154 0.14 26.30 7.80
CA LYS A 154 1.56 26.38 8.22
C LYS A 154 2.50 26.28 7.02
N LEU A 155 2.31 25.29 6.15
CA LEU A 155 3.16 25.06 4.98
C LEU A 155 3.19 26.26 4.03
N LYS A 156 2.08 26.98 3.88
CA LYS A 156 1.99 28.20 3.07
C LYS A 156 3.04 29.27 3.45
N HIS A 157 3.39 29.35 4.73
CA HIS A 157 4.37 30.31 5.24
C HIS A 157 5.79 29.75 5.31
N LEU A 158 5.94 28.42 5.31
CA LEU A 158 7.25 27.75 5.42
C LEU A 158 7.89 27.43 4.06
N ALA A 159 7.06 27.22 3.03
CA ALA A 159 7.49 26.80 1.71
C ALA A 159 7.92 27.98 0.81
N LYS A 160 8.75 27.70 -0.22
CA LYS A 160 9.10 28.68 -1.27
C LYS A 160 7.87 29.14 -2.03
N SER A 161 6.97 28.22 -2.32
CA SER A 161 5.67 28.48 -2.93
C SER A 161 4.66 27.43 -2.53
N PHE A 162 3.39 27.82 -2.47
CA PHE A 162 2.29 26.94 -2.08
C PHE A 162 1.13 27.14 -3.05
N LYS A 163 0.61 26.07 -3.64
CA LYS A 163 -0.52 26.14 -4.58
C LYS A 163 -1.47 24.96 -4.39
N LYS A 164 -2.78 25.22 -4.39
CA LYS A 164 -3.78 24.14 -4.54
C LYS A 164 -3.73 23.63 -5.99
N VAL A 165 -3.62 22.33 -6.17
CA VAL A 165 -3.56 21.67 -7.48
C VAL A 165 -4.68 20.63 -7.60
N THR A 166 -5.00 20.26 -8.83
CA THR A 166 -5.92 19.16 -9.15
C THR A 166 -5.10 18.07 -9.82
N LEU A 167 -5.34 16.82 -9.45
CA LEU A 167 -4.79 15.64 -10.10
C LEU A 167 -5.89 14.90 -10.85
N ALA A 168 -5.49 14.00 -11.74
CA ALA A 168 -6.40 13.08 -12.40
C ALA A 168 -7.10 12.21 -11.34
N THR A 169 -8.43 12.07 -11.45
CA THR A 169 -9.21 11.15 -10.63
C THR A 169 -9.02 9.71 -11.12
N PRO A 170 -9.35 8.68 -10.31
CA PRO A 170 -9.32 7.29 -10.77
C PRO A 170 -10.06 7.05 -12.10
N ASP A 171 -11.15 7.78 -12.35
CA ASP A 171 -11.91 7.70 -13.60
C ASP A 171 -11.08 8.00 -14.86
N ALA A 172 -10.04 8.83 -14.74
CA ALA A 172 -9.13 9.13 -15.85
C ALA A 172 -8.29 7.92 -16.29
N PHE A 173 -8.21 6.89 -15.45
CA PHE A 173 -7.50 5.64 -15.73
C PHE A 173 -8.41 4.54 -16.26
N ILE A 174 -9.71 4.82 -16.44
CA ILE A 174 -10.65 3.90 -17.08
C ILE A 174 -10.54 4.04 -18.60
N VAL A 175 -10.12 2.97 -19.27
CA VAL A 175 -9.98 2.89 -20.73
C VAL A 175 -10.85 1.75 -21.22
N ASN A 176 -11.76 2.01 -22.17
CA ASN A 176 -12.71 1.02 -22.68
C ASN A 176 -13.48 0.28 -21.56
N GLN A 177 -13.99 1.04 -20.58
CA GLN A 177 -14.72 0.54 -19.40
C GLN A 177 -13.88 -0.37 -18.47
N THR A 178 -12.57 -0.45 -18.67
CA THR A 178 -11.66 -1.25 -17.85
C THR A 178 -10.68 -0.34 -17.14
N ASP A 179 -10.41 -0.61 -15.87
CA ASP A 179 -9.33 0.07 -15.14
C ASP A 179 -7.98 -0.35 -15.73
N SER A 180 -7.24 0.63 -16.24
CA SER A 180 -5.96 0.38 -16.92
C SER A 180 -4.90 -0.19 -15.99
N PHE A 181 -4.90 0.16 -14.70
CA PHE A 181 -3.96 -0.38 -13.73
C PHE A 181 -4.19 -1.88 -13.53
N TYR A 182 -5.44 -2.29 -13.30
CA TYR A 182 -5.77 -3.71 -13.14
C TYR A 182 -5.59 -4.49 -14.44
N ALA A 183 -5.93 -3.92 -15.59
CA ALA A 183 -5.69 -4.56 -16.88
C ALA A 183 -4.18 -4.82 -17.10
N ILE A 184 -3.33 -3.84 -16.78
CA ILE A 184 -1.87 -3.98 -16.90
C ILE A 184 -1.33 -5.03 -15.93
N GLN A 185 -1.80 -5.00 -14.69
CA GLN A 185 -1.40 -5.95 -13.66
C GLN A 185 -1.77 -7.38 -14.08
N THR A 186 -3.04 -7.63 -14.41
CA THR A 186 -3.54 -8.96 -14.80
C THR A 186 -2.79 -9.51 -16.01
N ALA A 187 -2.57 -8.69 -17.04
CA ALA A 187 -1.86 -9.08 -18.25
C ALA A 187 -0.39 -9.47 -18.03
N ARG A 188 0.28 -8.83 -17.06
CA ARG A 188 1.71 -9.06 -16.79
C ARG A 188 1.99 -10.08 -15.70
N TYR A 189 1.00 -10.36 -14.85
CA TYR A 189 1.20 -11.13 -13.64
C TYR A 189 1.71 -12.55 -13.92
N LYS A 190 1.12 -13.28 -14.87
CA LYS A 190 1.55 -14.64 -15.22
C LYS A 190 3.03 -14.69 -15.58
N ALA A 191 3.43 -13.94 -16.61
CA ALA A 191 4.82 -13.96 -17.09
C ALA A 191 5.82 -13.56 -15.99
N THR A 192 5.50 -12.52 -15.21
CA THR A 192 6.39 -12.01 -14.16
C THR A 192 6.52 -12.99 -12.99
N LEU A 193 5.40 -13.58 -12.56
CA LEU A 193 5.39 -14.58 -11.49
C LEU A 193 6.16 -15.82 -11.91
N GLU A 194 5.92 -16.33 -13.12
CA GLU A 194 6.59 -17.54 -13.60
C GLU A 194 8.10 -17.36 -13.72
N GLU A 195 8.55 -16.21 -14.23
CA GLU A 195 9.98 -15.85 -14.25
C GLU A 195 10.58 -15.92 -12.84
N TYR A 196 9.91 -15.32 -11.85
CA TYR A 196 10.33 -15.40 -10.45
C TYR A 196 10.33 -16.85 -9.91
N LEU A 197 9.27 -17.62 -10.16
CA LEU A 197 9.15 -18.99 -9.67
C LEU A 197 10.25 -19.92 -10.22
N GLN A 198 10.79 -19.63 -11.42
CA GLN A 198 11.94 -20.36 -11.97
C GLN A 198 13.24 -20.08 -11.21
N THR A 199 13.36 -18.93 -10.55
CA THR A 199 14.55 -18.59 -9.74
C THR A 199 14.59 -19.30 -8.38
N LEU A 200 13.46 -19.86 -7.94
CA LEU A 200 13.34 -20.44 -6.60
C LEU A 200 13.97 -21.83 -6.52
N GLU A 201 14.94 -22.03 -5.62
CA GLU A 201 15.60 -23.33 -5.46
C GLU A 201 14.69 -24.39 -4.84
N THR A 202 13.83 -24.02 -3.88
CA THR A 202 13.13 -24.97 -3.01
C THR A 202 11.64 -25.16 -3.31
N SER A 203 11.02 -24.27 -4.09
CA SER A 203 9.59 -24.37 -4.42
C SER A 203 9.32 -25.54 -5.37
N LYS A 204 8.21 -26.27 -5.17
CA LYS A 204 7.72 -27.24 -6.16
C LYS A 204 6.83 -26.60 -7.23
N VAL A 205 6.28 -25.43 -6.93
CA VAL A 205 5.42 -24.66 -7.83
C VAL A 205 6.31 -23.81 -8.74
N ARG A 206 6.12 -23.97 -10.06
CA ARG A 206 6.91 -23.36 -11.13
C ARG A 206 6.09 -22.52 -12.11
N THR A 207 4.77 -22.69 -12.11
CA THR A 207 3.86 -21.95 -12.99
C THR A 207 2.69 -21.37 -12.22
N LEU A 208 2.01 -20.36 -12.80
CA LEU A 208 0.78 -19.82 -12.23
C LEU A 208 -0.32 -20.89 -12.18
N ASP A 209 -0.42 -21.73 -13.21
CA ASP A 209 -1.44 -22.79 -13.29
C ASP A 209 -1.22 -23.85 -12.19
N GLN A 210 0.04 -24.14 -11.84
CA GLN A 210 0.38 -25.00 -10.70
C GLN A 210 0.00 -24.36 -9.37
N LEU A 211 0.17 -23.04 -9.20
CA LEU A 211 -0.26 -22.32 -8.00
C LEU A 211 -1.79 -22.36 -7.84
N ILE A 212 -2.52 -22.10 -8.92
CA ILE A 212 -3.99 -22.14 -8.93
C ILE A 212 -4.51 -23.54 -8.56
N SER A 213 -3.80 -24.59 -9.01
CA SER A 213 -4.15 -25.98 -8.67
C SER A 213 -3.73 -26.36 -7.25
N PHE A 214 -2.62 -25.82 -6.76
CA PHE A 214 -2.12 -26.06 -5.41
C PHE A 214 -3.11 -25.62 -4.33
N ASN A 215 -3.75 -24.45 -4.50
CA ASN A 215 -4.67 -23.88 -3.52
C ASN A 215 -5.86 -24.82 -3.16
N PRO A 216 -6.66 -25.33 -4.12
CA PRO A 216 -7.75 -26.24 -3.81
C PRO A 216 -7.27 -27.61 -3.31
N ASP A 217 -6.12 -28.11 -3.80
CA ASP A 217 -5.51 -29.35 -3.29
C ASP A 217 -5.11 -29.24 -1.80
N HIS A 218 -4.91 -28.01 -1.32
CA HIS A 218 -4.57 -27.67 0.07
C HIS A 218 -5.62 -26.75 0.72
N ALA A 219 -6.90 -26.90 0.33
CA ALA A 219 -7.97 -25.98 0.70
C ALA A 219 -8.13 -25.77 2.22
N SER A 220 -7.81 -26.77 3.05
CA SER A 220 -7.87 -26.65 4.52
C SER A 220 -6.92 -25.58 5.08
N HIS A 221 -5.90 -25.19 4.31
CA HIS A 221 -4.91 -24.18 4.69
C HIS A 221 -4.99 -22.93 3.80
N GLU A 222 -5.07 -23.12 2.48
CA GLU A 222 -4.98 -22.02 1.51
C GLU A 222 -6.32 -21.37 1.19
N MET A 223 -7.44 -22.07 1.44
CA MET A 223 -8.79 -21.59 1.11
C MET A 223 -9.78 -21.76 2.27
N PRO A 224 -9.45 -21.33 3.51
CA PRO A 224 -10.43 -21.34 4.59
C PRO A 224 -11.56 -20.35 4.31
N ALA A 225 -12.71 -20.59 4.93
CA ALA A 225 -13.90 -19.76 4.73
C ALA A 225 -13.61 -18.26 4.93
N GLY A 226 -13.92 -17.45 3.90
CA GLY A 226 -13.67 -16.00 3.90
C GLY A 226 -12.33 -15.58 3.30
N TYR A 227 -11.48 -16.54 2.91
CA TYR A 227 -10.17 -16.34 2.27
C TYR A 227 -9.95 -17.27 1.07
N ASP A 228 -11.03 -17.78 0.50
CA ASP A 228 -11.08 -18.79 -0.55
C ASP A 228 -11.19 -18.19 -1.97
N ASN A 229 -10.96 -16.88 -2.13
CA ASN A 229 -11.00 -16.22 -3.44
C ASN A 229 -9.62 -16.21 -4.10
N GLN A 230 -9.54 -16.73 -5.33
CA GLN A 230 -8.36 -16.65 -6.19
C GLN A 230 -8.68 -16.12 -7.59
N ASP A 231 -9.74 -15.32 -7.74
CA ASP A 231 -10.26 -14.87 -9.04
C ASP A 231 -9.22 -14.06 -9.82
N GLN A 232 -8.38 -13.28 -9.12
CA GLN A 232 -7.30 -12.53 -9.76
C GLN A 232 -6.19 -13.43 -10.33
N LEU A 233 -5.92 -14.58 -9.68
CA LEU A 233 -4.96 -15.55 -10.21
C LEU A 233 -5.53 -16.21 -11.47
N ILE A 234 -6.80 -16.60 -11.43
CA ILE A 234 -7.50 -17.20 -12.58
C ILE A 234 -7.57 -16.19 -13.74
N ALA A 235 -7.99 -14.96 -13.49
CA ALA A 235 -8.04 -13.91 -14.50
C ALA A 235 -6.67 -13.62 -15.13
N ALA A 236 -5.60 -13.68 -14.34
CA ALA A 236 -4.23 -13.54 -14.85
C ALA A 236 -3.79 -14.75 -15.70
N ALA A 237 -4.22 -15.97 -15.34
CA ALA A 237 -3.92 -17.17 -16.11
C ALA A 237 -4.64 -17.21 -17.47
N GLU A 238 -5.86 -16.68 -17.52
CA GLU A 238 -6.72 -16.59 -18.70
C GLU A 238 -6.48 -15.32 -19.54
N SER A 239 -5.62 -14.42 -19.09
CA SER A 239 -5.42 -13.14 -19.77
C SER A 239 -4.69 -13.30 -21.11
N ASP A 240 -5.37 -12.97 -22.20
CA ASP A 240 -4.79 -12.87 -23.55
C ASP A 240 -4.28 -11.46 -23.89
N VAL A 241 -4.38 -10.51 -22.94
CA VAL A 241 -4.01 -9.12 -23.15
C VAL A 241 -2.50 -9.00 -23.29
N ARG A 242 -2.02 -8.58 -24.47
CA ARG A 242 -0.60 -8.30 -24.71
C ARG A 242 -0.32 -6.81 -24.60
N ILE A 243 0.56 -6.44 -23.67
CA ILE A 243 1.00 -5.05 -23.49
C ILE A 243 2.37 -4.92 -24.11
N THR A 244 2.41 -4.34 -25.32
CA THR A 244 3.65 -3.89 -25.96
C THR A 244 4.13 -2.62 -25.27
N VAL A 245 5.38 -2.63 -24.81
CA VAL A 245 6.10 -1.46 -24.26
C VAL A 245 6.75 -0.68 -25.39
#